data_AF-A0A929EM01-F1
#
_entry.id   AF-A0A929EM01-F1
#
_cell.length_a   1.000
_cell.length_b   1.000
_cell.length_c   1.000
_cell.angle_alpha   90.00
_cell.angle_beta   90.00
_cell.angle_gamma   90.00
#
_symmetry.space_group_name_H-M   'P 1'
#
loop_
_entity.id
_entity.type
_entity.pdbx_description
1 polymer ?
#
loop_
_entity_poly.entity_id
_entity_poly.type
_entity_poly.pdbx_seq_one_letter_code
_entity_poly.pdbx_strand_id
1 'polypeptide(L)'
;MTLKATINASNISPELTKMNDNEFVLQIDSDDIQLSLTLDAVQIQILGLKCVHYIPDIEPKFAIASEEEVYRIPAKALVTLEDRDIQTLMRQIQCDELRECIWYMQDTVGFADKIINNMSKRAAEMMRDDLASYYGNQHPDTAELRRTEKARQATLNILNITNRLQSTGEISGF
;
A
#
# COMPACT_ATOMS: atom_id res chain seq x y z
N MET A 1 -32.47 6.08 -19.91
CA MET A 1 -32.83 5.77 -18.52
C MET A 1 -31.56 5.87 -17.71
N THR A 2 -31.44 6.84 -16.82
CA THR A 2 -30.21 7.08 -16.06
C THR A 2 -30.34 6.34 -14.74
N LEU A 3 -29.54 5.29 -14.54
CA LEU A 3 -29.49 4.57 -13.26
C LEU A 3 -28.50 5.31 -12.35
N LYS A 4 -28.97 5.83 -11.22
CA LYS A 4 -28.11 6.42 -10.20
C LYS A 4 -27.98 5.43 -9.05
N ALA A 5 -26.81 4.84 -8.89
CA ALA A 5 -26.43 4.06 -7.72
C ALA A 5 -25.37 4.84 -6.93
N THR A 6 -25.48 4.84 -5.61
CA THR A 6 -24.48 5.41 -4.71
C THR A 6 -24.06 4.31 -3.76
N ILE A 7 -22.77 4.01 -3.75
CA ILE A 7 -22.17 2.97 -2.92
C ILE A 7 -21.18 3.67 -2.01
N ASN A 8 -21.42 3.57 -0.70
CA ASN A 8 -20.47 4.02 0.32
C ASN A 8 -19.77 2.77 0.85
N ALA A 9 -18.58 2.50 0.34
CA ALA A 9 -17.76 1.39 0.79
C ALA A 9 -16.51 1.92 1.49
N SER A 10 -16.18 1.31 2.63
CA SER A 10 -14.95 1.57 3.40
C SER A 10 -14.00 0.39 3.21
N ASN A 11 -12.68 0.63 3.23
CA ASN A 11 -11.65 -0.41 3.07
C ASN A 11 -11.67 -1.13 1.71
N ILE A 12 -11.90 -0.37 0.63
CA ILE A 12 -11.77 -0.88 -0.73
C ILE A 12 -10.36 -0.66 -1.27
N SER A 13 -9.90 -1.56 -2.14
CA SER A 13 -8.66 -1.42 -2.90
C SER A 13 -9.01 -1.28 -4.38
N PRO A 14 -9.09 -0.06 -4.93
CA PRO A 14 -9.35 0.12 -6.35
C PRO A 14 -8.16 -0.36 -7.18
N GLU A 15 -8.42 -1.15 -8.22
CA GLU A 15 -7.42 -1.63 -9.16
C GLU A 15 -7.70 -1.08 -10.56
N LEU A 16 -6.66 -0.58 -11.22
CA LEU A 16 -6.77 -0.06 -12.59
C LEU A 16 -5.97 -0.95 -13.55
N THR A 17 -6.67 -1.66 -14.43
CA THR A 17 -6.06 -2.53 -15.43
C THR A 17 -6.13 -1.91 -16.81
N LYS A 18 -5.00 -1.87 -17.54
CA LYS A 18 -4.96 -1.51 -18.95
C LYS A 18 -5.37 -2.71 -19.80
N MET A 19 -6.49 -2.60 -20.51
CA MET A 19 -6.97 -3.65 -21.43
C MET A 19 -6.35 -3.49 -22.83
N ASN A 20 -6.29 -2.25 -23.31
CA ASN A 20 -5.62 -1.84 -24.54
C ASN A 20 -5.22 -0.36 -24.45
N ASP A 21 -4.77 0.24 -25.56
CA ASP A 21 -4.28 1.63 -25.55
C ASP A 21 -5.34 2.70 -25.24
N ASN A 22 -6.63 2.39 -25.42
CA ASN A 22 -7.72 3.33 -25.19
C ASN A 22 -8.78 2.81 -24.22
N GLU A 23 -8.54 1.67 -23.57
CA GLU A 23 -9.52 1.04 -22.69
C GLU A 23 -8.86 0.56 -21.41
N PHE A 24 -9.38 1.06 -20.30
CA PHE A 24 -8.92 0.79 -18.95
C PHE A 24 -10.12 0.38 -18.11
N VAL A 25 -9.93 -0.54 -17.17
CA VAL A 25 -10.98 -0.99 -16.27
C VAL A 25 -10.56 -0.64 -14.85
N LEU A 26 -11.33 0.21 -14.20
CA LEU A 26 -11.23 0.46 -12.77
C LEU A 26 -12.17 -0.52 -12.05
N GLN A 27 -11.59 -1.45 -11.29
CA GLN A 27 -12.31 -2.44 -10.51
C GLN A 27 -12.23 -2.10 -9.03
N ILE A 28 -13.36 -2.26 -8.35
CA ILE A 28 -13.48 -2.19 -6.90
C ILE A 28 -14.25 -3.44 -6.51
N ASP A 29 -13.51 -4.45 -6.06
CA ASP A 29 -14.07 -5.71 -5.60
C ASP A 29 -13.93 -5.80 -4.07
N SER A 30 -15.03 -6.12 -3.42
CA SER A 30 -15.11 -6.51 -2.02
C SER A 30 -16.04 -7.72 -1.87
N ASP A 31 -16.09 -8.31 -0.68
CA ASP A 31 -16.94 -9.48 -0.40
C ASP A 31 -18.42 -9.26 -0.79
N ASP A 32 -18.89 -8.01 -0.71
CA ASP A 32 -20.30 -7.64 -0.92
C ASP A 32 -20.57 -6.93 -2.26
N ILE A 33 -19.54 -6.36 -2.89
CA ILE A 33 -19.70 -5.46 -4.04
C ILE A 33 -18.65 -5.78 -5.10
N GLN A 34 -19.13 -6.01 -6.33
CA GLN A 34 -18.30 -5.99 -7.53
C GLN A 34 -18.68 -4.77 -8.36
N LEU A 35 -17.77 -3.82 -8.46
CA LEU A 35 -17.97 -2.62 -9.26
C LEU A 35 -16.84 -2.47 -10.27
N SER A 36 -17.18 -2.39 -11.54
CA SER A 36 -16.24 -2.13 -12.62
C SER A 36 -16.67 -0.92 -13.43
N LEU A 37 -15.75 -0.01 -13.71
CA LEU A 37 -15.95 1.13 -14.58
C LEU A 37 -14.92 1.11 -15.71
N THR A 38 -15.38 0.97 -16.96
CA THR A 38 -14.53 1.12 -18.14
C THR A 38 -14.31 2.59 -18.43
N LEU A 39 -13.05 2.97 -18.58
CA LEU A 39 -12.59 4.34 -18.84
C LEU A 39 -11.74 4.37 -20.10
N ASP A 40 -11.86 5.45 -20.88
CA ASP A 40 -10.98 5.71 -22.02
C ASP A 40 -9.71 6.47 -21.63
N ALA A 41 -8.77 6.62 -22.57
CA ALA A 41 -7.49 7.29 -22.31
C ALA A 41 -7.66 8.75 -21.86
N VAL A 42 -8.63 9.48 -22.41
CA VAL A 42 -8.90 10.88 -22.05
C VAL A 42 -9.45 10.97 -20.63
N GLN A 43 -10.36 10.06 -20.28
CA GLN A 43 -10.95 9.98 -18.94
C GLN A 43 -9.89 9.66 -17.87
N ILE A 44 -8.98 8.73 -18.15
CA ILE A 44 -7.85 8.42 -17.26
C ILE A 44 -6.92 9.63 -17.11
N GLN A 45 -6.58 10.34 -18.19
CA GLN A 45 -5.77 11.55 -18.11
C GLN A 45 -6.42 12.63 -17.24
N ILE A 46 -7.71 12.88 -17.43
CA ILE A 46 -8.47 13.84 -16.62
C ILE A 46 -8.50 13.40 -15.14
N LEU A 47 -8.71 12.11 -14.87
CA LEU A 47 -8.70 11.57 -13.52
C LEU A 47 -7.33 11.78 -12.86
N GLY A 48 -6.24 11.43 -13.55
CA GLY A 48 -4.87 11.64 -13.06
C GLY A 48 -4.57 13.10 -12.75
N LEU A 49 -4.93 14.02 -13.67
CA LEU A 49 -4.75 15.46 -13.46
C LEU A 49 -5.56 15.99 -12.28
N LYS A 50 -6.77 15.47 -12.05
CA LYS A 50 -7.55 15.82 -10.86
C LYS A 50 -6.93 15.30 -9.57
N CYS A 51 -6.40 14.07 -9.58
CA CYS A 51 -5.66 13.53 -8.44
C CYS A 51 -4.47 14.41 -8.08
N VAL A 52 -3.68 14.83 -9.08
CA VAL A 52 -2.57 15.79 -8.88
C VAL A 52 -3.08 17.13 -8.36
N HIS A 53 -4.18 17.65 -8.92
CA HIS A 53 -4.74 18.93 -8.45
C HIS A 53 -5.15 18.90 -6.97
N TYR A 54 -5.77 17.80 -6.52
CA TYR A 54 -6.19 17.65 -5.12
C TYR A 54 -5.07 17.25 -4.17
N ILE A 55 -4.02 16.59 -4.68
CA ILE A 55 -2.85 16.15 -3.91
C ILE A 55 -1.58 16.57 -4.67
N PRO A 56 -1.19 17.86 -4.68
CA PRO A 56 -0.11 18.37 -5.54
C PRO A 56 1.23 17.67 -5.33
N ASP A 57 1.53 17.26 -4.10
CA ASP A 57 2.77 16.58 -3.73
C ASP A 57 2.91 15.17 -4.33
N ILE A 58 1.87 14.67 -5.03
CA ILE A 58 1.89 13.39 -5.74
C ILE A 58 2.44 13.50 -7.17
N GLU A 59 2.45 14.67 -7.79
CA GLU A 59 2.93 14.84 -9.18
C GLU A 59 4.38 14.34 -9.38
N PRO A 60 5.36 14.70 -8.53
CA PRO A 60 6.73 14.24 -8.71
C PRO A 60 6.84 12.72 -8.54
N LYS A 61 5.91 12.13 -7.78
CA LYS A 61 5.84 10.70 -7.48
C LYS A 61 5.23 9.92 -8.65
N PHE A 62 4.20 10.45 -9.33
CA PHE A 62 3.61 9.83 -10.52
C PHE A 62 4.54 9.82 -11.73
N ALA A 63 5.37 10.85 -11.89
CA ALA A 63 6.25 10.97 -13.07
C ALA A 63 7.34 9.89 -13.16
N ILE A 64 7.67 9.24 -12.04
CA ILE A 64 8.77 8.26 -11.94
C ILE A 64 8.31 6.86 -11.50
N ALA A 65 7.03 6.64 -11.25
CA ALA A 65 6.53 5.43 -10.63
C ALA A 65 6.65 4.19 -11.55
N SER A 66 7.53 3.28 -11.18
CA SER A 66 7.49 1.86 -11.56
C SER A 66 6.27 1.17 -10.96
N GLU A 67 5.96 -0.04 -11.44
CA GLU A 67 4.86 -0.87 -10.88
C GLU A 67 5.01 -1.06 -9.36
N GLU A 68 6.23 -1.26 -8.86
CA GLU A 68 6.49 -1.40 -7.42
C GLU A 68 6.29 -0.09 -6.65
N GLU A 69 6.60 1.05 -7.26
CA GLU A 69 6.45 2.35 -6.61
C GLU A 69 4.99 2.72 -6.36
N VAL A 70 4.05 2.18 -7.14
CA VAL A 70 2.61 2.32 -6.87
C VAL A 70 2.26 1.86 -5.44
N TYR A 71 2.90 0.79 -4.97
CA TYR A 71 2.67 0.22 -3.64
C TYR A 71 3.60 0.81 -2.57
N ARG A 72 4.88 1.05 -2.92
CA ARG A 72 5.87 1.53 -1.94
C ARG A 72 5.64 2.98 -1.55
N ILE A 73 5.30 3.86 -2.51
CA ILE A 73 5.21 5.31 -2.26
C ILE A 73 4.19 5.65 -1.16
N PRO A 74 2.96 5.11 -1.16
CA PRO A 74 2.02 5.31 -0.05
C PRO A 74 2.56 4.75 1.27
N ALA A 75 3.18 3.57 1.25
CA ALA A 75 3.74 2.93 2.44
C ALA A 75 4.91 3.71 3.07
N LYS A 76 5.65 4.53 2.31
CA LYS A 76 6.69 5.40 2.87
C LYS A 76 6.16 6.36 3.93
N ALA A 77 4.89 6.75 3.83
CA ALA A 77 4.28 7.65 4.80
C ALA A 77 4.11 7.01 6.19
N LEU A 78 4.15 5.68 6.31
CA LEU A 78 4.17 5.02 7.63
C LEU A 78 5.36 5.45 8.48
N VAL A 79 6.48 5.87 7.87
CA VAL A 79 7.66 6.36 8.61
C VAL A 79 7.38 7.65 9.37
N THR A 80 6.39 8.44 8.94
CA THR A 80 6.03 9.71 9.59
C THR A 80 5.12 9.52 10.80
N LEU A 81 4.61 8.31 11.04
CA LEU A 81 3.79 8.02 12.21
C LEU A 81 4.60 8.11 13.51
N GLU A 82 3.95 8.53 14.58
CA GLU A 82 4.55 8.50 15.92
C GLU A 82 4.71 7.07 16.42
N ASP A 83 5.61 6.85 17.37
CA ASP A 83 5.89 5.51 17.91
C ASP A 83 4.64 4.86 18.53
N ARG A 84 3.79 5.66 19.18
CA ARG A 84 2.50 5.20 19.71
C ARG A 84 1.57 4.69 18.61
N ASP A 85 1.57 5.36 17.46
CA ASP A 85 0.72 5.01 16.33
C ASP A 85 1.24 3.75 15.64
N ILE A 86 2.57 3.64 15.47
CA ILE A 86 3.22 2.42 14.99
C ILE A 86 2.90 1.23 15.90
N GLN A 87 2.99 1.40 17.22
CA GLN A 87 2.64 0.34 18.18
C GLN A 87 1.16 -0.05 18.10
N THR A 88 0.27 0.91 17.85
CA THR A 88 -1.16 0.66 17.67
C THR A 88 -1.43 -0.11 16.40
N LEU A 89 -0.80 0.29 15.29
CA LEU A 89 -0.85 -0.38 14.00
C LEU A 89 -0.31 -1.81 14.08
N MET A 90 0.86 -2.03 14.69
CA MET A 90 1.47 -3.36 14.80
C MET A 90 0.61 -4.36 15.59
N ARG A 91 -0.28 -3.92 16.49
CA ARG A 91 -1.22 -4.82 17.20
C ARG A 91 -2.31 -5.40 16.29
N GLN A 92 -2.51 -4.83 15.10
CA GLN A 92 -3.54 -5.24 14.14
C GLN A 92 -2.98 -6.04 12.96
N ILE A 93 -1.65 -6.17 12.84
CA ILE A 93 -0.97 -6.76 11.70
C ILE A 93 -0.37 -8.11 12.07
N GLN A 94 -0.40 -9.08 11.16
CA GLN A 94 0.27 -10.37 11.36
C GLN A 94 1.78 -10.24 11.20
N CYS A 95 2.57 -10.95 12.02
CA CYS A 95 4.03 -10.87 11.95
C CYS A 95 4.59 -11.23 10.56
N ASP A 96 3.98 -12.20 9.87
CA ASP A 96 4.39 -12.57 8.51
C ASP A 96 4.19 -11.43 7.51
N GLU A 97 3.06 -10.72 7.58
CA GLU A 97 2.80 -9.56 6.70
C GLU A 97 3.76 -8.41 6.98
N LEU A 98 4.06 -8.18 8.26
CA LEU A 98 5.04 -7.18 8.66
C LEU A 98 6.42 -7.52 8.12
N ARG A 99 6.82 -8.80 8.16
CA ARG A 99 8.07 -9.29 7.56
C ARG A 99 8.10 -9.04 6.05
N GLU A 100 7.06 -9.44 5.32
CA GLU A 100 6.98 -9.22 3.86
C GLU A 100 7.09 -7.73 3.53
N CYS A 101 6.39 -6.87 4.27
CA CYS A 101 6.39 -5.42 4.07
C CYS A 101 7.75 -4.79 4.38
N ILE A 102 8.42 -5.19 5.46
CA ILE A 102 9.77 -4.69 5.79
C ILE A 102 10.76 -5.05 4.68
N TRP A 103 10.75 -6.29 4.20
CA TRP A 103 11.61 -6.71 3.09
C TRP A 103 11.29 -5.94 1.80
N TYR A 104 10.00 -5.77 1.48
CA TYR A 104 9.56 -5.03 0.30
C TYR A 104 9.98 -3.55 0.32
N MET A 105 10.03 -2.97 1.51
CA MET A 105 10.39 -1.57 1.75
C MET A 105 11.87 -1.37 2.08
N GLN A 106 12.74 -2.36 1.85
CA GLN A 106 14.14 -2.32 2.31
C GLN A 106 14.95 -1.11 1.82
N ASP A 107 14.61 -0.54 0.64
CA ASP A 107 15.28 0.64 0.09
C ASP A 107 14.73 1.96 0.67
N THR A 108 13.65 1.89 1.45
CA THR A 108 13.10 3.05 2.13
C THR A 108 13.88 3.33 3.40
N VAL A 109 14.66 4.40 3.36
CA VAL A 109 15.48 4.86 4.49
C VAL A 109 14.65 4.98 5.76
N GLY A 110 15.10 4.30 6.82
CA GLY A 110 14.49 4.36 8.15
C GLY A 110 13.21 3.54 8.32
N PHE A 111 12.67 2.92 7.27
CA PHE A 111 11.42 2.14 7.37
C PHE A 111 11.57 0.93 8.30
N ALA A 112 12.54 0.05 8.00
CA ALA A 112 12.78 -1.15 8.81
C ALA A 112 13.09 -0.79 10.26
N ASP A 113 13.92 0.23 10.49
CA ASP A 113 14.30 0.67 11.83
C ASP A 113 13.12 1.25 12.60
N LYS A 114 12.26 2.06 11.97
CA LYS A 114 11.06 2.62 12.60
C LYS A 114 10.14 1.51 13.14
N ILE A 115 9.93 0.46 12.35
CA ILE A 115 9.11 -0.69 12.73
C ILE A 115 9.80 -1.53 13.82
N ILE A 116 11.06 -1.91 13.61
CA ILE A 116 11.79 -2.81 14.52
C ILE A 116 12.06 -2.16 15.87
N ASN A 117 12.33 -0.85 15.92
CA ASN A 117 12.58 -0.13 17.18
C ASN A 117 11.32 -0.04 18.07
N ASN A 118 10.13 -0.22 17.49
CA ASN A 118 8.87 -0.28 18.24
C ASN A 118 8.52 -1.70 18.72
N MET A 119 9.36 -2.70 18.43
CA MET A 119 9.21 -4.06 18.95
C MET A 119 9.93 -4.24 20.29
N SER A 120 9.53 -5.27 21.05
CA SER A 120 10.36 -5.73 22.17
C SER A 120 11.72 -6.22 21.65
N LYS A 121 12.78 -6.12 22.46
CA LYS A 121 14.14 -6.53 22.07
C LYS A 121 14.18 -7.95 21.47
N ARG A 122 13.49 -8.91 22.09
CA ARG A 122 13.42 -10.29 21.60
C ARG A 122 12.67 -10.40 20.28
N ALA A 123 11.55 -9.68 20.13
CA ALA A 123 10.77 -9.70 18.89
C ALA A 123 11.55 -9.04 17.74
N ALA A 124 12.30 -7.98 18.02
CA ALA A 124 13.20 -7.34 17.06
C ALA A 124 14.30 -8.30 16.58
N GLU A 125 14.96 -9.02 17.51
CA GLU A 125 15.96 -10.03 17.17
C GLU A 125 15.35 -11.13 16.29
N MET A 126 14.20 -11.68 16.69
CA MET A 126 13.49 -12.70 15.90
C MET A 126 13.09 -12.22 14.50
N MET A 127 12.57 -10.98 14.37
CA MET A 127 12.20 -10.41 13.07
C MET A 127 13.42 -10.25 12.15
N ARG A 128 14.57 -9.86 12.69
CA ARG A 128 15.82 -9.74 11.91
C ARG A 128 16.32 -11.11 11.46
N ASP A 129 16.27 -12.11 12.34
CA ASP A 129 16.62 -13.49 12.00
C ASP A 129 15.69 -14.06 10.93
N ASP A 130 14.39 -13.81 11.03
CA ASP A 130 13.39 -14.22 10.04
C ASP A 130 13.66 -13.55 8.68
N LEU A 131 13.92 -12.24 8.64
CA LEU A 131 14.28 -11.54 7.40
C LEU A 131 15.52 -12.15 6.74
N ALA A 132 16.58 -12.39 7.53
CA ALA A 132 17.81 -13.00 7.04
C ALA A 132 17.58 -14.45 6.55
N SER A 133 16.75 -15.23 7.23
CA SER A 133 16.45 -16.61 6.87
C SER A 133 15.57 -16.73 5.62
N TYR A 134 14.53 -15.88 5.50
CA TYR A 134 13.53 -15.97 4.43
C TYR A 134 13.97 -15.33 3.11
N TYR A 135 14.78 -14.27 3.16
CA TYR A 135 15.19 -13.50 1.98
C TYR A 135 16.70 -13.48 1.78
N GLY A 136 17.51 -13.61 2.84
CA GLY A 136 18.96 -13.50 2.75
C GLY A 136 19.37 -12.17 2.10
N ASN A 137 20.05 -12.25 0.96
CA ASN A 137 20.48 -11.09 0.17
C ASN A 137 19.57 -10.81 -1.04
N GLN A 138 18.39 -11.44 -1.12
CA GLN A 138 17.46 -11.26 -2.23
C GLN A 138 16.84 -9.86 -2.19
N HIS A 139 16.91 -9.14 -3.31
CA HIS A 139 16.28 -7.83 -3.48
C HIS A 139 14.84 -7.98 -3.99
N PRO A 140 13.85 -7.20 -3.52
CA PRO A 140 12.47 -7.31 -3.99
C PRO A 140 12.30 -7.03 -5.48
N ASP A 141 13.07 -6.08 -6.02
CA ASP A 141 13.03 -5.75 -7.47
C ASP A 141 13.61 -6.83 -8.39
N THR A 142 14.38 -7.78 -7.85
CA THR A 142 14.97 -8.88 -8.61
C THR A 142 14.42 -10.24 -8.20
N ALA A 143 13.43 -10.26 -7.29
CA ALA A 143 12.80 -11.46 -6.81
C ALA A 143 11.78 -12.02 -7.82
N GLU A 144 11.35 -13.26 -7.59
CA GLU A 144 10.28 -13.87 -8.37
C GLU A 144 8.97 -13.10 -8.19
N LEU A 145 8.23 -12.88 -9.29
CA LEU A 145 6.96 -12.15 -9.30
C LEU A 145 6.00 -12.62 -8.20
N ARG A 146 5.86 -13.94 -8.00
CA ARG A 146 4.97 -14.49 -6.96
C ARG A 146 5.34 -14.03 -5.54
N ARG A 147 6.63 -13.85 -5.27
CA ARG A 147 7.11 -13.37 -3.97
C ARG A 147 6.87 -11.88 -3.82
N THR A 148 7.18 -11.11 -4.86
CA THR A 148 6.91 -9.67 -4.89
C THR A 148 5.42 -9.38 -4.74
N GLU A 149 4.56 -10.16 -5.39
CA GLU A 149 3.11 -10.05 -5.27
C GLU A 149 2.62 -10.29 -3.84
N LYS A 150 3.14 -11.31 -3.15
CA LYS A 150 2.82 -11.56 -1.74
C LYS A 150 3.19 -10.34 -0.86
N ALA A 151 4.34 -9.73 -1.14
CA ALA A 151 4.79 -8.52 -0.46
C ALA A 151 3.89 -7.31 -0.76
N ARG A 152 3.48 -7.11 -2.02
CA ARG A 152 2.52 -6.05 -2.40
C ARG A 152 1.22 -6.19 -1.62
N GLN A 153 0.66 -7.40 -1.56
CA GLN A 153 -0.58 -7.69 -0.84
C GLN A 153 -0.45 -7.40 0.67
N ALA A 154 0.66 -7.81 1.29
CA ALA A 154 0.92 -7.50 2.69
C ALA A 154 1.03 -5.98 2.93
N THR A 155 1.74 -5.25 2.07
CA THR A 155 1.87 -3.79 2.16
C THR A 155 0.53 -3.09 1.99
N LEU A 156 -0.29 -3.50 1.02
CA LEU A 156 -1.65 -2.97 0.84
C LEU A 156 -2.53 -3.23 2.06
N ASN A 157 -2.50 -4.44 2.62
CA ASN A 157 -3.29 -4.76 3.81
C ASN A 157 -2.91 -3.85 4.99
N ILE A 158 -1.60 -3.62 5.20
CA ILE A 158 -1.11 -2.72 6.25
C ILE A 158 -1.61 -1.28 6.04
N LEU A 159 -1.58 -0.79 4.79
CA LEU A 159 -2.12 0.54 4.44
C LEU A 159 -3.63 0.63 4.68
N ASN A 160 -4.39 -0.41 4.33
CA ASN A 160 -5.83 -0.46 4.58
C ASN A 160 -6.15 -0.46 6.08
N ILE A 161 -5.39 -1.22 6.89
CA ILE A 161 -5.50 -1.18 8.35
C ILE A 161 -5.17 0.22 8.88
N THR A 162 -4.14 0.86 8.34
CA THR A 162 -3.70 2.22 8.72
C THR A 162 -4.83 3.22 8.45
N ASN A 163 -5.38 3.23 7.23
CA ASN A 163 -6.48 4.10 6.84
C ASN A 163 -7.72 3.89 7.72
N ARG A 164 -8.02 2.62 8.07
CA ARG A 164 -9.12 2.29 8.99
C ARG A 164 -8.87 2.90 10.36
N LEU A 165 -7.67 2.73 10.94
CA LEU A 165 -7.32 3.29 12.24
C LEU A 165 -7.28 4.83 12.25
N GLN A 166 -6.89 5.46 11.14
CA GLN A 166 -6.98 6.91 10.97
C GLN A 166 -8.43 7.39 10.93
N SER A 167 -9.30 6.67 10.22
CA SER A 167 -10.73 7.00 10.13
C SER A 167 -11.44 6.90 11.47
N THR A 168 -10.98 6.04 12.38
CA THR A 168 -11.50 5.92 13.76
C THR A 168 -10.82 6.87 14.74
N GLY A 169 -9.76 7.57 14.33
CA GLY A 169 -8.96 8.45 15.18
C GLY A 169 -8.06 7.71 16.17
N GLU A 170 -7.80 6.42 15.95
CA GLU A 170 -6.91 5.61 16.78
C GLU A 170 -5.43 5.93 16.53
N ILE A 171 -5.10 6.38 15.32
CA ILE A 171 -3.77 6.87 14.93
C ILE A 171 -3.88 8.18 14.14
N SER A 172 -2.78 8.93 14.07
CA SER A 172 -2.73 10.24 13.39
C SER A 172 -2.76 10.11 11.86
N GLY A 173 -3.40 11.08 11.21
CA GLY A 173 -3.38 11.25 9.74
C GLY A 173 -2.02 11.73 9.24
N PHE A 174 -1.69 11.39 7.98
CA PHE A 174 -0.50 11.88 7.27
C PHE A 174 -0.83 12.26 5.82
#